data_AF-A0A1H1H4Y5-F1
#
_entry.id   AF-A0A1H1H4Y5-F1
#
_cell.length_a   1.000
_cell.length_b   1.000
_cell.length_c   1.000
_cell.angle_alpha   90.00
_cell.angle_beta   90.00
_cell.angle_gamma   90.00
#
_symmetry.space_group_name_H-M   'P 1'
#
loop_
_entity.id
_entity.type
_entity.pdbx_description
1 polymer ?
#
loop_
_entity_poly.entity_id
_entity_poly.type
_entity_poly.pdbx_seq_one_letter_code
_entity_poly.pdbx_strand_id
1 'polypeptide(L)'
;MNIWKRTHKLIRVCFYLVGLTIVAQMPAGATTVGFDRCEAVVTWMKGAWQSNAFYAQNGVDGSDASIRKYLSEVEGWCPIQSKKYLFVLAGQSNMFGGSGEYVGAEDWRNNVKSNWTVGGVTPNQKAIETSFDLEIWKQPRNVVNRIYYWHEDPNGQGSFKKVSFHDPLTSSKMQMMVPVNYNLHGPTLGIYFAAQFLITHNDPKAEVYLVGKGFPATGFNQVTKGQTWSSERAAPHKLQDYLVNHSKKAIDALPGGVVAGLLWLQGENDYAMDGVDQKSPGAIDVIAVQYAQNLHEMVLRFRTEVPYAHGARFLVATLIPQHYADPDGAVPSFTNAPDKAHRTLIPNYDPKKTTGVYHSFLIDTFYMKNKPEFQRTLERPSVIKTHYSAFALRKIGKCFAQVALGKDCTKIMSDAVLP
;
A
#
# COMPACT_ATOMS: atom_id res chain seq x y z
N MET A 1 -28.92 -51.54 -17.39
CA MET A 1 -28.55 -50.15 -16.98
C MET A 1 -28.33 -49.96 -15.47
N ASN A 2 -27.88 -50.97 -14.71
CA ASN A 2 -27.71 -50.88 -13.24
C ASN A 2 -26.36 -51.38 -12.69
N ILE A 3 -25.47 -51.87 -13.56
CA ILE A 3 -24.14 -52.36 -13.18
C ILE A 3 -23.19 -51.19 -12.88
N TRP A 4 -23.23 -50.13 -13.70
CA TRP A 4 -22.34 -48.97 -13.58
C TRP A 4 -22.51 -48.18 -12.26
N LYS A 5 -23.75 -48.05 -11.77
CA LYS A 5 -24.02 -47.42 -10.46
C LYS A 5 -23.51 -48.25 -9.27
N ARG A 6 -23.45 -49.58 -9.41
CA ARG A 6 -22.95 -50.48 -8.36
C ARG A 6 -21.42 -50.49 -8.33
N THR A 7 -20.76 -50.51 -9.49
CA THR A 7 -19.29 -50.40 -9.57
C THR A 7 -18.78 -49.07 -9.03
N HIS A 8 -19.47 -47.95 -9.32
CA HIS A 8 -19.04 -46.65 -8.82
C HIS A 8 -19.19 -46.50 -7.28
N LYS A 9 -20.15 -47.21 -6.66
CA LYS A 9 -20.29 -47.28 -5.20
C LYS A 9 -19.17 -48.11 -4.57
N LEU A 10 -18.83 -49.25 -5.17
CA LEU A 10 -17.74 -50.13 -4.73
C LEU A 10 -16.37 -49.45 -4.83
N ILE A 11 -16.11 -48.73 -5.93
CA ILE A 11 -14.86 -47.98 -6.11
C ILE A 11 -14.72 -46.90 -5.02
N ARG A 12 -15.79 -46.15 -4.70
CA ARG A 12 -15.76 -45.17 -3.60
C ARG A 12 -15.45 -45.83 -2.26
N VAL A 13 -16.08 -46.96 -1.94
CA VAL A 13 -15.82 -47.69 -0.69
C VAL A 13 -14.37 -48.17 -0.63
N CYS A 14 -13.80 -48.68 -1.73
CA CYS A 14 -12.39 -49.08 -1.77
C CYS A 14 -11.43 -47.91 -1.55
N PHE A 15 -11.67 -46.74 -2.15
CA PHE A 15 -10.84 -45.55 -1.90
C PHE A 15 -10.92 -45.08 -0.44
N TYR A 16 -12.11 -45.13 0.18
CA TYR A 16 -12.28 -44.81 1.60
C TYR A 16 -11.53 -45.81 2.50
N LEU A 17 -11.60 -47.11 2.19
CA LEU A 17 -10.95 -48.15 2.99
C LEU A 17 -9.42 -48.12 2.85
N VAL A 18 -8.88 -47.86 1.66
CA VAL A 18 -7.44 -47.69 1.44
C VAL A 18 -6.92 -46.39 2.08
N GLY A 19 -7.71 -45.32 2.05
CA GLY A 19 -7.38 -44.10 2.80
C GLY A 19 -7.34 -44.34 4.32
N LEU A 20 -8.27 -45.14 4.85
CA LEU A 20 -8.33 -45.50 6.28
C LEU A 20 -7.15 -46.37 6.74
N THR A 21 -6.69 -47.32 5.94
CA THR A 21 -5.56 -48.17 6.31
C THR A 21 -4.22 -47.44 6.29
N ILE A 22 -4.03 -46.49 5.36
CA ILE A 22 -2.81 -45.65 5.33
C ILE A 22 -2.77 -44.71 6.55
N VAL A 23 -3.92 -44.24 7.03
CA VAL A 23 -4.02 -43.38 8.23
C VAL A 23 -3.71 -44.15 9.53
N ALA A 24 -3.90 -45.47 9.56
CA ALA A 24 -3.76 -46.29 10.76
C ALA A 24 -2.31 -46.72 11.11
N GLN A 25 -1.33 -46.54 10.21
CA GLN A 25 0.04 -47.06 10.38
C GLN A 25 1.06 -46.03 10.89
N MET A 26 0.64 -44.85 11.36
CA MET A 26 1.57 -43.81 11.82
C MET A 26 1.61 -43.70 13.36
N PRO A 27 2.82 -43.55 13.96
CA PRO A 27 3.02 -43.64 15.40
C PRO A 27 2.24 -42.57 16.18
N ALA A 28 1.51 -43.03 17.19
CA ALA A 28 0.75 -42.19 18.12
C ALA A 28 1.69 -41.65 19.21
N GLY A 29 2.17 -40.42 19.05
CA GLY A 29 3.04 -39.81 20.05
C GLY A 29 3.46 -38.38 19.73
N ALA A 30 2.50 -37.44 19.67
CA ALA A 30 2.79 -36.01 19.79
C ALA A 30 1.52 -35.26 20.20
N THR A 31 1.48 -34.83 21.45
CA THR A 31 0.45 -33.93 21.99
C THR A 31 0.88 -32.48 21.75
N THR A 32 0.79 -32.03 20.51
CA THR A 32 0.47 -30.65 20.16
C THR A 32 -0.78 -30.72 19.29
N VAL A 33 -1.77 -29.88 19.54
CA VAL A 33 -2.99 -29.88 18.74
C VAL A 33 -2.63 -29.50 17.29
N GLY A 34 -2.38 -30.51 16.44
CA GLY A 34 -3.04 -30.65 15.15
C GLY A 34 -2.30 -30.36 13.85
N PHE A 35 -0.96 -30.33 13.77
CA PHE A 35 -0.27 -30.00 12.49
C PHE A 35 0.98 -30.83 12.13
N ASP A 36 1.33 -31.84 12.93
CA ASP A 36 2.56 -32.64 12.75
C ASP A 36 2.58 -33.42 11.41
N ARG A 37 1.43 -33.49 10.75
CA ARG A 37 1.22 -34.16 9.46
C ARG A 37 1.27 -33.21 8.27
N CYS A 38 1.35 -31.89 8.48
CA CYS A 38 1.32 -30.92 7.38
C CYS A 38 2.37 -31.23 6.31
N GLU A 39 3.63 -31.44 6.70
CA GLU A 39 4.73 -31.74 5.76
C GLU A 39 4.51 -33.04 4.97
N ALA A 40 3.99 -34.07 5.63
CA ALA A 40 3.69 -35.34 4.99
C ALA A 40 2.55 -35.19 3.96
N VAL A 41 1.50 -34.43 4.30
CA VAL A 41 0.38 -34.19 3.39
C VAL A 41 0.77 -33.27 2.23
N VAL A 42 1.63 -32.27 2.47
CA VAL A 42 2.21 -31.42 1.41
C VAL A 42 3.00 -32.27 0.42
N THR A 43 3.86 -33.16 0.93
CA THR A 43 4.66 -34.08 0.10
C THR A 43 3.78 -35.01 -0.72
N TRP A 44 2.72 -35.57 -0.12
CA TRP A 44 1.75 -36.38 -0.84
C TRP A 44 1.00 -35.58 -1.91
N MET A 45 0.53 -34.37 -1.58
CA MET A 45 -0.17 -33.48 -2.51
C MET A 45 0.68 -33.12 -3.73
N LYS A 46 2.02 -32.99 -3.61
CA LYS A 46 2.88 -32.75 -4.79
C LYS A 46 2.72 -33.81 -5.88
N GLY A 47 2.53 -35.08 -5.50
CA GLY A 47 2.31 -36.18 -6.44
C GLY A 47 0.83 -36.46 -6.75
N ALA A 48 -0.09 -35.98 -5.92
CA ALA A 48 -1.51 -36.37 -5.98
C ALA A 48 -2.47 -35.24 -6.35
N TRP A 49 -2.06 -33.97 -6.37
CA TRP A 49 -2.99 -32.84 -6.58
C TRP A 49 -3.70 -32.88 -7.95
N GLN A 50 -3.10 -33.50 -8.96
CA GLN A 50 -3.73 -33.65 -10.29
C GLN A 50 -4.74 -34.79 -10.35
N SER A 51 -4.74 -35.71 -9.36
CA SER A 51 -5.62 -36.88 -9.38
C SER A 51 -7.09 -36.52 -9.12
N ASN A 52 -7.36 -35.31 -8.62
CA ASN A 52 -8.71 -34.83 -8.36
C ASN A 52 -8.83 -33.36 -8.77
N ALA A 53 -9.74 -33.07 -9.71
CA ALA A 53 -10.00 -31.72 -10.19
C ALA A 53 -10.41 -30.73 -9.08
N PHE A 54 -10.91 -31.23 -7.94
CA PHE A 54 -11.24 -30.41 -6.77
C PHE A 54 -10.05 -29.58 -6.26
N TYR A 55 -8.82 -30.13 -6.29
CA TYR A 55 -7.64 -29.40 -5.83
C TYR A 55 -7.34 -28.20 -6.74
N ALA A 56 -7.35 -28.41 -8.06
CA ALA A 56 -7.18 -27.34 -9.03
C ALA A 56 -8.30 -26.28 -8.95
N GLN A 57 -9.54 -26.71 -8.72
CA GLN A 57 -10.69 -25.79 -8.50
C GLN A 57 -10.52 -24.93 -7.24
N ASN A 58 -9.79 -25.41 -6.24
CA ASN A 58 -9.43 -24.65 -5.03
C ASN A 58 -8.06 -23.95 -5.15
N GLY A 59 -7.52 -23.81 -6.36
CA GLY A 59 -6.31 -23.03 -6.64
C GLY A 59 -5.00 -23.75 -6.33
N VAL A 60 -5.00 -25.08 -6.18
CA VAL A 60 -3.77 -25.87 -6.10
C VAL A 60 -3.18 -26.02 -7.50
N ASP A 61 -1.93 -25.56 -7.68
CA ASP A 61 -1.18 -25.59 -8.94
C ASP A 61 0.06 -26.52 -8.90
N GLY A 62 0.24 -27.23 -7.78
CA GLY A 62 1.37 -28.14 -7.55
C GLY A 62 2.57 -27.49 -6.87
N SER A 63 2.60 -26.16 -6.73
CA SER A 63 3.61 -25.48 -5.90
C SER A 63 3.40 -25.75 -4.40
N ASP A 64 4.48 -25.72 -3.63
CA ASP A 64 4.41 -25.86 -2.16
C ASP A 64 3.48 -24.83 -1.51
N ALA A 65 3.48 -23.60 -2.03
CA ALA A 65 2.67 -22.51 -1.51
C ALA A 65 1.17 -22.76 -1.72
N SER A 66 0.76 -23.15 -2.93
CA SER A 66 -0.66 -23.40 -3.22
C SER A 66 -1.19 -24.62 -2.46
N ILE A 67 -0.37 -25.68 -2.34
CA ILE A 67 -0.68 -26.88 -1.56
C ILE A 67 -0.87 -26.53 -0.08
N ARG A 68 0.09 -25.84 0.54
CA ARG A 68 0.01 -25.47 1.96
C ARG A 68 -1.17 -24.55 2.24
N LYS A 69 -1.45 -23.62 1.33
CA LYS A 69 -2.61 -22.74 1.43
C LYS A 69 -3.90 -23.57 1.47
N TYR A 70 -4.13 -24.44 0.49
CA TYR A 70 -5.29 -25.34 0.47
C TYR A 70 -5.41 -26.16 1.75
N LEU A 71 -4.31 -26.79 2.19
CA LEU A 71 -4.30 -27.61 3.39
C LEU A 71 -4.56 -26.80 4.66
N SER A 72 -4.19 -25.52 4.69
CA SER A 72 -4.42 -24.65 5.86
C SER A 72 -5.79 -23.99 5.88
N GLU A 73 -6.34 -23.63 4.72
CA GLU A 73 -7.58 -22.85 4.60
C GLU A 73 -8.82 -23.71 4.35
N VAL A 74 -8.68 -24.85 3.68
CA VAL A 74 -9.79 -25.72 3.28
C VAL A 74 -9.86 -26.95 4.17
N GLU A 75 -8.74 -27.65 4.31
CA GLU A 75 -8.74 -28.97 4.98
C GLU A 75 -8.32 -28.93 6.45
N GLY A 76 -7.64 -27.87 6.89
CA GLY A 76 -7.13 -27.74 8.27
C GLY A 76 -5.98 -28.69 8.64
N TRP A 77 -5.30 -29.31 7.67
CA TRP A 77 -4.12 -30.17 7.91
C TRP A 77 -2.83 -29.39 8.19
N CYS A 78 -2.80 -28.11 7.82
CA CYS A 78 -1.64 -27.22 8.02
C CYS A 78 -2.04 -26.00 8.87
N PRO A 79 -1.11 -25.43 9.66
CA PRO A 79 -1.42 -24.23 10.44
C PRO A 79 -1.88 -23.12 9.51
N ILE A 80 -2.94 -22.41 9.91
CA ILE A 80 -3.37 -21.20 9.19
C ILE A 80 -2.16 -20.29 9.07
N GLN A 81 -1.70 -20.10 7.84
CA GLN A 81 -0.57 -19.23 7.57
C GLN A 81 -0.99 -17.81 7.96
N SER A 82 -0.09 -17.09 8.63
CA SER A 82 -0.26 -15.64 8.83
C SER A 82 -0.56 -15.00 7.49
N LYS A 83 -1.67 -14.26 7.37
CA LYS A 83 -1.99 -13.57 6.12
C LYS A 83 -1.02 -12.42 5.96
N LYS A 84 -0.09 -12.56 5.01
CA LYS A 84 0.95 -11.56 4.72
C LYS A 84 0.48 -10.71 3.55
N TYR A 85 0.09 -9.48 3.85
CA TYR A 85 -0.41 -8.54 2.86
C TYR A 85 0.71 -7.62 2.40
N LEU A 86 1.13 -7.76 1.15
CA LEU A 86 2.06 -6.83 0.51
C LEU A 86 1.27 -5.66 -0.08
N PHE A 87 1.53 -4.44 0.40
CA PHE A 87 1.04 -3.22 -0.20
C PHE A 87 2.19 -2.43 -0.78
N VAL A 88 2.04 -2.09 -2.05
CA VAL A 88 3.00 -1.28 -2.77
C VAL A 88 2.56 0.18 -2.68
N LEU A 89 3.49 1.11 -2.46
CA LEU A 89 3.22 2.54 -2.43
C LEU A 89 3.99 3.22 -3.54
N ALA A 90 3.30 3.99 -4.35
CA ALA A 90 3.88 4.67 -5.49
C ALA A 90 3.34 6.09 -5.61
N GLY A 91 4.24 7.04 -5.89
CA GLY A 91 3.95 8.47 -6.02
C GLY A 91 4.79 9.37 -5.10
N GLN A 92 4.14 10.36 -4.49
CA GLN A 92 4.78 11.44 -3.73
C GLN A 92 5.72 10.94 -2.62
N SER A 93 6.79 11.71 -2.36
CA SER A 93 7.79 11.54 -1.28
C SER A 93 7.24 11.47 0.15
N ASN A 94 5.94 11.69 0.34
CA ASN A 94 5.29 11.64 1.65
C ASN A 94 4.73 10.24 1.95
N MET A 95 4.75 9.31 0.98
CA MET A 95 4.34 7.91 1.16
C MET A 95 5.44 7.01 1.71
N PHE A 96 6.69 7.39 1.46
CA PHE A 96 7.85 6.85 2.13
C PHE A 96 8.77 7.99 2.45
N GLY A 97 9.24 8.03 3.68
CA GLY A 97 10.34 8.90 4.00
C GLY A 97 11.45 8.66 2.99
N GLY A 98 11.77 9.67 2.20
CA GLY A 98 12.72 9.56 1.11
C GLY A 98 14.06 9.00 1.59
N SER A 99 14.78 8.42 0.65
CA SER A 99 16.03 7.72 0.88
C SER A 99 17.23 8.63 1.07
N GLY A 100 17.05 9.85 1.60
CA GLY A 100 18.19 10.56 2.19
C GLY A 100 18.77 9.64 3.25
N GLU A 101 20.09 9.44 3.26
CA GLU A 101 20.79 8.65 4.28
C GLU A 101 20.10 8.87 5.62
N TYR A 102 19.46 7.81 6.13
CA TYR A 102 18.73 7.89 7.37
C TYR A 102 19.76 8.25 8.44
N VAL A 103 19.81 9.53 8.79
CA VAL A 103 20.61 10.03 9.89
C VAL A 103 20.14 9.24 11.10
N GLY A 104 20.98 8.30 11.56
CA GLY A 104 20.60 7.41 12.65
C GLY A 104 20.13 8.22 13.85
N ALA A 105 19.29 7.63 14.71
CA ALA A 105 18.80 8.30 15.92
C ALA A 105 19.92 8.86 16.84
N GLU A 106 21.15 8.39 16.62
CA GLU A 106 22.39 8.82 17.27
C GLU A 106 23.02 10.06 16.59
N ASP A 107 23.16 10.08 15.26
CA ASP A 107 23.59 11.29 14.52
C ASP A 107 22.59 12.45 14.67
N TRP A 108 21.29 12.16 14.75
CA TRP A 108 20.29 13.19 15.07
C TRP A 108 20.50 13.76 16.49
N ARG A 109 20.75 12.90 17.47
CA ARG A 109 20.99 13.32 18.87
C ARG A 109 22.23 14.21 18.99
N ASN A 110 23.22 13.99 18.15
CA ASN A 110 24.43 14.79 18.11
C ASN A 110 24.21 16.12 17.36
N ASN A 111 23.47 16.13 16.26
CA ASN A 111 23.19 17.33 15.46
C ASN A 111 22.15 18.29 16.07
N VAL A 112 21.19 17.81 16.87
CA VAL A 112 20.21 18.69 17.53
C VAL A 112 20.78 19.40 18.76
N LYS A 113 21.82 18.84 19.38
CA LYS A 113 22.51 19.48 20.52
C LYS A 113 23.38 20.67 20.08
N SER A 114 23.76 20.75 18.80
CA SER A 114 24.54 21.87 18.25
C SER A 114 23.64 22.91 17.58
N ASN A 115 23.05 23.82 18.40
CA ASN A 115 22.54 25.14 18.02
C ASN A 115 21.77 25.26 16.67
N TRP A 116 20.75 24.43 16.45
CA TRP A 116 19.82 24.64 15.33
C TRP A 116 18.80 25.74 15.67
N THR A 117 19.12 27.00 15.33
CA THR A 117 18.15 28.09 15.29
C THR A 117 17.58 28.21 13.88
N VAL A 118 16.32 27.81 13.68
CA VAL A 118 15.59 28.06 12.42
C VAL A 118 14.90 29.41 12.56
N GLY A 119 15.44 30.44 11.89
CA GLY A 119 14.84 31.78 11.82
C GLY A 119 14.73 32.53 13.16
N GLY A 120 15.61 32.27 14.12
CA GLY A 120 15.64 32.99 15.41
C GLY A 120 14.53 32.61 16.40
N VAL A 121 13.70 31.61 16.08
CA VAL A 121 12.68 31.09 17.01
C VAL A 121 13.13 29.72 17.50
N THR A 122 13.44 29.60 18.78
CA THR A 122 13.59 28.30 19.44
C THR A 122 12.19 27.72 19.56
N PRO A 123 11.84 26.63 18.85
CA PRO A 123 10.52 26.06 18.97
C PRO A 123 10.34 25.58 20.41
N ASN A 124 9.26 26.00 21.08
CA ASN A 124 8.94 25.51 22.41
C ASN A 124 8.63 24.00 22.29
N GLN A 125 9.65 23.17 22.55
CA GLN A 125 9.64 21.73 22.31
C GLN A 125 8.41 21.04 22.93
N LYS A 126 7.94 21.59 24.05
CA LYS A 126 6.75 21.13 24.78
C LYS A 126 5.44 21.30 24.00
N ALA A 127 5.29 22.39 23.23
CA ALA A 127 4.07 22.66 22.45
C ALA A 127 3.93 21.72 21.24
N ILE A 128 5.06 21.34 20.63
CA ILE A 128 5.08 20.42 19.49
C ILE A 128 4.81 18.98 19.96
N GLU A 129 5.38 18.57 21.09
CA GLU A 129 5.12 17.25 21.71
C GLU A 129 3.65 17.07 22.16
N THR A 130 2.96 18.12 22.61
CA THR A 130 1.54 18.02 23.05
C THR A 130 0.51 18.06 21.91
N SER A 131 0.84 18.59 20.73
CA SER A 131 -0.14 18.79 19.65
C SER A 131 -0.31 17.59 18.71
N PHE A 132 0.61 16.62 18.77
CA PHE A 132 0.51 15.35 18.07
C PHE A 132 0.15 14.25 19.06
N ASP A 133 -1.10 14.28 19.53
CA ASP A 133 -1.64 13.22 20.36
C ASP A 133 -1.59 11.89 19.56
N LEU A 134 -0.68 11.03 20.00
CA LEU A 134 -0.13 9.91 19.28
C LEU A 134 -1.15 8.75 19.20
N GLU A 135 -2.25 8.91 18.47
CA GLU A 135 -3.31 7.88 18.39
C GLU A 135 -2.85 6.56 17.73
N ILE A 136 -1.79 6.58 16.89
CA ILE A 136 -1.11 5.33 16.46
C ILE A 136 -0.48 4.60 17.64
N TRP A 137 -0.05 5.34 18.66
CA TRP A 137 0.67 4.84 19.83
C TRP A 137 -0.25 4.51 20.98
N LYS A 138 -1.48 5.01 20.93
CA LYS A 138 -2.62 4.45 21.67
C LYS A 138 -3.03 3.08 21.11
N GLN A 139 -2.54 2.68 19.94
CA GLN A 139 -2.80 1.34 19.43
C GLN A 139 -2.03 0.30 20.25
N PRO A 140 -2.63 -0.88 20.48
CA PRO A 140 -1.96 -1.99 21.10
C PRO A 140 -0.59 -2.27 20.43
N ARG A 141 0.48 -2.43 21.22
CA ARG A 141 1.86 -2.65 20.70
C ARG A 141 1.98 -3.82 19.73
N ASN A 142 1.09 -4.80 19.86
CA ASN A 142 0.99 -5.94 18.96
C ASN A 142 0.56 -5.57 17.52
N VAL A 143 -0.02 -4.39 17.27
CA VAL A 143 -0.38 -3.96 15.91
C VAL A 143 0.86 -3.49 15.15
N VAL A 144 1.64 -2.57 15.71
CA VAL A 144 2.83 -2.00 15.05
C VAL A 144 3.89 -3.08 14.81
N ASN A 145 4.04 -4.03 15.75
CA ASN A 145 4.94 -5.18 15.64
C ASN A 145 4.53 -6.21 14.56
N ARG A 146 3.57 -5.89 13.70
CA ARG A 146 3.16 -6.71 12.54
C ARG A 146 3.25 -5.94 11.23
N ILE A 147 3.94 -4.80 11.25
CA ILE A 147 4.22 -3.97 10.08
C ILE A 147 5.69 -4.13 9.71
N TYR A 148 5.95 -4.37 8.44
CA TYR A 148 7.28 -4.51 7.87
C TYR A 148 7.42 -3.57 6.67
N TYR A 149 8.64 -3.12 6.39
CA TYR A 149 8.95 -2.33 5.21
C TYR A 149 10.11 -2.95 4.44
N TRP A 150 10.08 -2.82 3.12
CA TRP A 150 11.15 -3.27 2.24
C TRP A 150 12.34 -2.33 2.32
N HIS A 151 13.53 -2.88 2.54
CA HIS A 151 14.79 -2.14 2.56
C HIS A 151 15.77 -2.82 1.62
N GLU A 152 16.28 -2.09 0.64
CA GLU A 152 17.41 -2.52 -0.19
C GLU A 152 18.69 -1.85 0.30
N ASP A 153 19.74 -2.66 0.45
CA ASP A 153 21.08 -2.17 0.72
C ASP A 153 21.71 -1.53 -0.53
N PRO A 154 22.89 -0.88 -0.43
CA PRO A 154 23.59 -0.32 -1.58
C PRO A 154 23.98 -1.33 -2.68
N ASN A 155 24.00 -2.63 -2.35
CA ASN A 155 24.27 -3.71 -3.31
C ASN A 155 22.99 -4.20 -4.01
N GLY A 156 21.84 -3.61 -3.70
CA GLY A 156 20.54 -4.01 -4.23
C GLY A 156 19.98 -5.30 -3.61
N GLN A 157 20.57 -5.79 -2.51
CA GLN A 157 20.04 -6.89 -1.72
C GLN A 157 18.90 -6.37 -0.84
N GLY A 158 17.71 -6.90 -1.07
CA GLY A 158 16.51 -6.47 -0.37
C GLY A 158 16.13 -7.40 0.78
N SER A 159 15.62 -6.81 1.86
CA SER A 159 15.03 -7.55 2.98
C SER A 159 13.92 -6.75 3.64
N PHE A 160 12.95 -7.43 4.24
CA PHE A 160 11.96 -6.78 5.08
C PHE A 160 12.53 -6.46 6.46
N LYS A 161 12.34 -5.22 6.89
CA LYS A 161 12.66 -4.75 8.23
C LYS A 161 11.37 -4.54 9.00
N LYS A 162 11.36 -4.98 10.25
CA LYS A 162 10.22 -4.83 11.14
C LYS A 162 10.16 -3.40 11.65
N VAL A 163 8.99 -2.77 11.55
CA VAL A 163 8.77 -1.45 12.14
C VAL A 163 8.85 -1.59 13.66
N SER A 164 9.80 -0.89 14.28
CA SER A 164 10.03 -0.87 15.73
C SER A 164 9.55 0.45 16.33
N PHE A 165 9.06 0.44 17.57
CA PHE A 165 8.72 1.65 18.34
C PHE A 165 9.91 2.61 18.53
N HIS A 166 11.14 2.11 18.37
CA HIS A 166 12.37 2.89 18.46
C HIS A 166 12.94 3.27 17.09
N ASP A 167 12.29 2.83 16.01
CA ASP A 167 12.68 3.17 14.65
C ASP A 167 12.48 4.68 14.43
N PRO A 168 13.46 5.41 13.86
CA PRO A 168 13.31 6.82 13.50
C PRO A 168 11.98 7.13 12.79
N LEU A 169 11.53 6.24 11.89
CA LEU A 169 10.25 6.33 11.14
C LEU A 169 9.01 6.45 12.02
N THR A 170 9.14 6.01 13.26
CA THR A 170 8.06 5.94 14.23
C THR A 170 8.26 6.93 15.37
N SER A 171 9.47 7.46 15.59
CA SER A 171 9.69 8.42 16.66
C SER A 171 8.78 9.65 16.53
N SER A 172 8.14 10.05 17.63
CA SER A 172 7.35 11.29 17.72
C SER A 172 8.16 12.52 17.26
N LYS A 173 9.49 12.43 17.33
CA LYS A 173 10.47 13.45 16.93
C LYS A 173 10.58 13.64 15.41
N MET A 174 10.37 12.61 14.58
CA MET A 174 10.28 12.78 13.11
C MET A 174 8.96 13.43 12.67
N GLN A 175 7.89 13.36 13.48
CA GLN A 175 6.60 13.97 13.16
C GLN A 175 6.59 15.51 13.32
N MET A 176 7.60 16.05 14.00
CA MET A 176 7.74 17.47 14.34
C MET A 176 8.39 18.31 13.23
N MET A 177 8.78 17.69 12.13
CA MET A 177 9.55 18.36 11.09
C MET A 177 8.59 19.09 10.14
N VAL A 178 8.44 20.40 10.36
CA VAL A 178 8.05 21.32 9.30
C VAL A 178 9.06 21.13 8.16
N PRO A 179 8.64 20.96 6.90
CA PRO A 179 9.55 20.75 5.78
C PRO A 179 10.25 22.08 5.46
N VAL A 180 11.20 22.48 6.30
CA VAL A 180 12.08 23.63 6.03
C VAL A 180 13.39 23.18 5.37
N ASN A 181 13.66 21.87 5.33
CA ASN A 181 14.74 21.25 4.56
C ASN A 181 14.28 19.91 3.95
N TYR A 182 14.49 19.76 2.63
CA TYR A 182 14.00 18.68 1.76
C TYR A 182 14.39 17.24 2.13
N ASN A 183 15.20 17.04 3.18
CA ASN A 183 15.81 15.74 3.52
C ASN A 183 15.20 15.08 4.76
N LEU A 184 14.19 15.70 5.37
CA LEU A 184 13.61 15.23 6.62
C LEU A 184 12.22 14.68 6.38
N HIS A 185 12.10 13.39 6.70
CA HIS A 185 11.07 12.52 6.19
C HIS A 185 10.21 11.99 7.33
N GLY A 186 8.95 12.43 7.40
CA GLY A 186 8.02 12.12 8.48
C GLY A 186 7.35 10.73 8.39
N PRO A 187 6.53 10.36 9.39
CA PRO A 187 5.75 9.13 9.39
C PRO A 187 4.84 9.09 8.17
N THR A 188 4.89 7.99 7.46
CA THR A 188 4.41 7.95 6.09
C THR A 188 2.94 7.55 6.04
N LEU A 189 2.25 7.94 4.97
CA LEU A 189 0.89 7.46 4.66
C LEU A 189 0.78 5.93 4.80
N GLY A 190 1.82 5.20 4.39
CA GLY A 190 1.89 3.75 4.47
C GLY A 190 1.81 3.18 5.88
N ILE A 191 2.47 3.81 6.86
CA ILE A 191 2.41 3.35 8.25
C ILE A 191 1.01 3.57 8.83
N TYR A 192 0.41 4.74 8.59
CA TYR A 192 -0.97 5.02 9.00
C TYR A 192 -1.97 4.04 8.39
N PHE A 193 -1.82 3.78 7.10
CA PHE A 193 -2.59 2.79 6.39
C PHE A 193 -2.41 1.40 7.01
N ALA A 194 -1.17 0.92 7.18
CA ALA A 194 -0.88 -0.43 7.66
C ALA A 194 -1.43 -0.68 9.06
N ALA A 195 -1.24 0.27 9.96
CA ALA A 195 -1.78 0.20 11.32
C ALA A 195 -3.31 0.13 11.29
N GLN A 196 -3.96 1.03 10.55
CA GLN A 196 -5.42 1.02 10.46
C GLN A 196 -5.96 -0.23 9.75
N PHE A 197 -5.26 -0.74 8.75
CA PHE A 197 -5.61 -1.97 8.05
C PHE A 197 -5.64 -3.14 9.02
N LEU A 198 -4.57 -3.34 9.81
CA LEU A 198 -4.49 -4.40 10.80
C LEU A 198 -5.58 -4.31 11.87
N ILE A 199 -5.87 -3.09 12.37
CA ILE A 199 -6.95 -2.84 13.33
C ILE A 199 -8.31 -3.22 12.72
N THR A 200 -8.56 -2.77 11.50
CA THR A 200 -9.87 -2.92 10.84
C THR A 200 -10.09 -4.33 10.32
N HIS A 201 -9.01 -5.04 9.97
CA HIS A 201 -9.02 -6.44 9.57
C HIS A 201 -9.28 -7.37 10.76
N ASN A 202 -8.87 -6.97 11.97
CA ASN A 202 -9.12 -7.69 13.23
C ASN A 202 -8.63 -9.16 13.23
N ASP A 203 -7.62 -9.48 12.42
CA ASP A 203 -6.93 -10.77 12.47
C ASP A 203 -5.63 -10.57 13.24
N PRO A 204 -5.44 -11.25 14.40
CA PRO A 204 -4.23 -11.09 15.21
C PRO A 204 -2.98 -11.67 14.55
N LYS A 205 -3.12 -12.52 13.52
CA LYS A 205 -2.02 -13.13 12.76
C LYS A 205 -1.75 -12.43 11.43
N ALA A 206 -2.58 -11.48 11.02
CA ALA A 206 -2.31 -10.70 9.82
C ALA A 206 -1.05 -9.85 10.00
N GLU A 207 -0.27 -9.74 8.94
CA GLU A 207 0.93 -8.94 8.84
C GLU A 207 0.85 -8.07 7.59
N VAL A 208 1.36 -6.84 7.68
CA VAL A 208 1.40 -5.90 6.56
C VAL A 208 2.85 -5.62 6.18
N TYR A 209 3.15 -5.78 4.91
CA TYR A 209 4.45 -5.56 4.31
C TYR A 209 4.33 -4.40 3.32
N LEU A 210 5.14 -3.37 3.52
CA LEU A 210 5.10 -2.15 2.71
C LEU A 210 6.30 -2.13 1.77
N VAL A 211 6.04 -1.88 0.48
CA VAL A 211 7.09 -1.73 -0.54
C VAL A 211 6.90 -0.40 -1.20
N GLY A 212 7.95 0.41 -1.28
CA GLY A 212 7.88 1.59 -2.11
C GLY A 212 9.01 2.55 -1.83
N LYS A 213 9.12 3.50 -2.73
CA LYS A 213 10.02 4.64 -2.61
C LYS A 213 9.23 5.84 -3.09
N GLY A 214 9.14 6.84 -2.23
CA GLY A 214 8.56 8.11 -2.61
C GLY A 214 9.57 8.86 -3.47
N PHE A 215 9.14 9.32 -4.64
CA PHE A 215 9.97 10.12 -5.52
C PHE A 215 9.37 11.53 -5.57
N PRO A 216 9.99 12.52 -4.88
CA PRO A 216 9.49 13.89 -4.90
C PRO A 216 9.55 14.44 -6.33
N ALA A 217 8.72 15.45 -6.63
CA ALA A 217 8.75 16.17 -7.90
C ALA A 217 8.58 15.28 -9.16
N THR A 218 7.98 14.09 -9.03
CA THR A 218 7.71 13.21 -10.18
C THR A 218 6.37 13.50 -10.83
N GLY A 219 6.32 13.33 -12.15
CA GLY A 219 5.11 13.40 -12.97
C GLY A 219 5.18 12.42 -14.14
N PHE A 220 4.05 12.08 -14.74
CA PHE A 220 4.04 11.42 -16.04
C PHE A 220 4.51 12.37 -17.14
N ASN A 221 4.08 13.64 -17.08
CA ASN A 221 4.14 14.53 -18.24
C ASN A 221 5.31 15.54 -18.26
N GLN A 222 6.23 15.53 -17.29
CA GLN A 222 7.34 16.49 -17.22
C GLN A 222 8.66 15.95 -17.79
N VAL A 223 8.95 16.17 -19.08
CA VAL A 223 10.14 15.59 -19.73
C VAL A 223 11.46 16.18 -19.20
N THR A 224 11.43 17.43 -18.71
CA THR A 224 12.64 18.22 -18.44
C THR A 224 13.38 17.92 -17.14
N LYS A 225 12.87 17.06 -16.24
CA LYS A 225 13.47 16.85 -14.90
C LYS A 225 14.03 15.45 -14.62
N GLY A 226 14.09 14.55 -15.61
CA GLY A 226 14.73 13.23 -15.46
C GLY A 226 14.08 12.29 -14.44
N GLN A 227 12.89 12.64 -13.94
CA GLN A 227 12.13 11.92 -12.92
C GLN A 227 10.69 11.73 -13.39
N THR A 228 10.52 11.14 -14.58
CA THR A 228 9.20 10.86 -15.13
C THR A 228 8.75 9.44 -14.90
N TRP A 229 7.46 9.26 -14.66
CA TRP A 229 6.84 7.95 -14.67
C TRP A 229 6.67 7.39 -16.09
N SER A 230 6.52 8.20 -17.14
CA SER A 230 6.21 7.69 -18.50
C SER A 230 7.02 8.25 -19.66
N SER A 231 7.90 9.24 -19.50
CA SER A 231 8.47 9.87 -20.71
C SER A 231 9.47 8.96 -21.43
N GLU A 232 9.12 8.60 -22.67
CA GLU A 232 9.97 7.86 -23.62
C GLU A 232 11.31 8.58 -23.93
N ARG A 233 11.38 9.88 -23.66
CA ARG A 233 12.51 10.75 -24.06
C ARG A 233 13.67 10.78 -23.07
N ALA A 234 13.49 10.32 -21.84
CA ALA A 234 14.53 10.34 -20.80
C ALA A 234 14.68 8.94 -20.17
N ALA A 235 15.32 8.00 -20.86
CA ALA A 235 15.51 6.60 -20.43
C ALA A 235 14.18 5.98 -19.92
N PRO A 236 13.35 5.45 -20.83
CA PRO A 236 11.94 5.16 -20.59
C PRO A 236 11.70 4.38 -19.30
N HIS A 237 10.72 4.82 -18.52
CA HIS A 237 10.12 4.07 -17.40
C HIS A 237 10.98 3.78 -16.17
N LYS A 238 12.13 4.42 -15.93
CA LYS A 238 12.96 4.15 -14.73
C LYS A 238 12.20 4.02 -13.41
N LEU A 239 11.17 4.84 -13.18
CA LEU A 239 10.34 4.77 -11.96
C LEU A 239 9.32 3.64 -11.97
N GLN A 240 8.73 3.31 -13.12
CA GLN A 240 7.86 2.14 -13.24
C GLN A 240 8.66 0.85 -13.17
N ASP A 241 9.82 0.79 -13.83
CA ASP A 241 10.78 -0.31 -13.73
C ASP A 241 11.21 -0.51 -12.29
N TYR A 242 11.56 0.59 -11.61
CA TYR A 242 11.87 0.56 -10.19
C TYR A 242 10.71 -0.04 -9.40
N LEU A 243 9.48 0.47 -9.58
CA LEU A 243 8.28 0.02 -8.88
C LEU A 243 8.03 -1.48 -9.10
N VAL A 244 8.03 -1.93 -10.36
CA VAL A 244 7.79 -3.31 -10.75
C VAL A 244 8.89 -4.23 -10.23
N ASN A 245 10.17 -3.87 -10.45
CA ASN A 245 11.30 -4.71 -10.04
C ASN A 245 11.43 -4.79 -8.51
N HIS A 246 11.22 -3.69 -7.79
CA HIS A 246 11.20 -3.72 -6.32
C HIS A 246 10.04 -4.56 -5.80
N SER A 247 8.87 -4.46 -6.44
CA SER A 247 7.72 -5.27 -6.05
C SER A 247 7.94 -6.76 -6.31
N LYS A 248 8.57 -7.13 -7.44
CA LYS A 248 9.00 -8.51 -7.76
C LYS A 248 9.94 -9.05 -6.68
N LYS A 249 11.05 -8.35 -6.41
CA LYS A 249 11.99 -8.76 -5.35
C LYS A 249 11.31 -8.91 -3.98
N ALA A 250 10.43 -7.97 -3.64
CA ALA A 250 9.73 -7.97 -2.37
C ALA A 250 8.73 -9.12 -2.23
N ILE A 251 7.97 -9.45 -3.29
CA ILE A 251 7.06 -10.61 -3.25
C ILE A 251 7.83 -11.92 -3.24
N ASP A 252 8.96 -12.02 -3.96
CA ASP A 252 9.84 -13.19 -3.95
C ASP A 252 10.45 -13.44 -2.56
N ALA A 253 10.79 -12.36 -1.85
CA ALA A 253 11.27 -12.39 -0.46
C ALA A 253 10.15 -12.60 0.58
N LEU A 254 8.88 -12.72 0.15
CA LEU A 254 7.73 -12.90 1.02
C LEU A 254 6.99 -14.22 0.75
N PRO A 255 7.52 -15.37 1.21
CA PRO A 255 6.85 -16.66 1.04
C PRO A 255 5.44 -16.66 1.64
N GLY A 256 4.45 -17.05 0.82
CA GLY A 256 3.03 -17.03 1.17
C GLY A 256 2.40 -15.63 1.20
N GLY A 257 3.14 -14.60 0.78
CA GLY A 257 2.65 -13.24 0.62
C GLY A 257 1.66 -13.11 -0.53
N VAL A 258 0.73 -12.18 -0.39
CA VAL A 258 -0.16 -11.76 -1.48
C VAL A 258 0.02 -10.28 -1.76
N VAL A 259 0.07 -9.90 -3.04
CA VAL A 259 0.03 -8.49 -3.44
C VAL A 259 -1.40 -7.99 -3.24
N ALA A 260 -1.65 -7.36 -2.10
CA ALA A 260 -2.97 -6.96 -1.65
C ALA A 260 -3.46 -5.69 -2.33
N GLY A 261 -2.53 -4.77 -2.63
CA GLY A 261 -2.86 -3.55 -3.34
C GLY A 261 -1.69 -2.63 -3.62
N LEU A 262 -1.98 -1.61 -4.42
CA LEU A 262 -1.09 -0.51 -4.76
C LEU A 262 -1.76 0.80 -4.29
N LEU A 263 -1.10 1.52 -3.39
CA LEU A 263 -1.49 2.83 -2.89
C LEU A 263 -0.84 3.89 -3.79
N TRP A 264 -1.66 4.73 -4.41
CA TRP A 264 -1.24 5.79 -5.31
C TRP A 264 -1.68 7.15 -4.80
N LEU A 265 -0.68 8.02 -4.58
CA LEU A 265 -0.88 9.43 -4.26
C LEU A 265 0.13 10.23 -5.06
N GLN A 266 -0.30 10.74 -6.21
CA GLN A 266 0.52 11.53 -7.13
C GLN A 266 -0.40 12.30 -8.07
N GLY A 267 0.13 13.38 -8.63
CA GLY A 267 -0.41 14.13 -9.76
C GLY A 267 -0.01 15.60 -9.69
N GLU A 268 0.61 16.01 -8.58
CA GLU A 268 0.97 17.38 -8.26
C GLU A 268 1.93 18.00 -9.28
N ASN A 269 2.62 17.20 -10.10
CA ASN A 269 3.50 17.71 -11.16
C ASN A 269 2.93 17.52 -12.56
N ASP A 270 1.76 16.89 -12.69
CA ASP A 270 1.15 16.59 -14.00
C ASP A 270 0.21 17.67 -14.50
N TYR A 271 0.05 18.77 -13.77
CA TYR A 271 -0.72 19.93 -14.23
C TYR A 271 -0.03 20.68 -15.37
N ALA A 272 1.26 20.46 -15.58
CA ALA A 272 2.04 21.07 -16.65
C ALA A 272 2.55 19.99 -17.60
N MET A 273 2.08 20.01 -18.84
CA MET A 273 2.62 19.20 -19.93
C MET A 273 3.52 20.06 -20.81
N ASP A 274 4.71 19.54 -21.13
CA ASP A 274 5.59 20.19 -22.10
C ASP A 274 4.88 20.30 -23.46
N GLY A 275 4.77 21.52 -24.00
CA GLY A 275 4.16 21.78 -25.31
C GLY A 275 2.64 21.97 -25.32
N VAL A 276 1.95 21.88 -24.17
CA VAL A 276 0.55 22.29 -24.05
C VAL A 276 0.49 23.71 -23.53
N ASP A 277 -0.04 24.64 -24.32
CA ASP A 277 -0.40 25.96 -23.81
C ASP A 277 -1.55 25.80 -22.81
N GLN A 278 -1.22 25.90 -21.52
CA GLN A 278 -2.16 25.70 -20.43
C GLN A 278 -3.30 26.74 -20.48
N LYS A 279 -3.11 27.89 -21.14
CA LYS A 279 -4.15 28.91 -21.28
C LYS A 279 -5.16 28.59 -22.37
N SER A 280 -4.87 27.64 -23.24
CA SER A 280 -5.76 27.27 -24.34
C SER A 280 -7.03 26.58 -23.82
N PRO A 281 -8.23 26.94 -24.33
CA PRO A 281 -9.47 26.22 -24.01
C PRO A 281 -9.32 24.71 -24.28
N GLY A 282 -9.67 23.88 -23.30
CA GLY A 282 -9.56 22.42 -23.40
C GLY A 282 -8.20 21.81 -23.04
N ALA A 283 -7.18 22.62 -22.72
CA ALA A 283 -5.87 22.12 -22.28
C ALA A 283 -5.99 21.14 -21.09
N ILE A 284 -6.81 21.47 -20.08
CA ILE A 284 -7.07 20.61 -18.91
C ILE A 284 -7.57 19.23 -19.32
N ASP A 285 -8.40 19.13 -20.36
CA ASP A 285 -8.99 17.87 -20.79
C ASP A 285 -7.96 16.99 -21.49
N VAL A 286 -7.11 17.59 -22.32
CA VAL A 286 -5.98 16.91 -22.96
C VAL A 286 -5.02 16.37 -21.89
N ILE A 287 -4.66 17.21 -20.90
CA ILE A 287 -3.78 16.82 -19.80
C ILE A 287 -4.39 15.68 -18.98
N ALA A 288 -5.69 15.78 -18.66
CA ALA A 288 -6.40 14.76 -17.91
C ALA A 288 -6.44 13.43 -18.66
N VAL A 289 -6.72 13.45 -19.96
CA VAL A 289 -6.74 12.23 -20.79
C VAL A 289 -5.36 11.59 -20.85
N GLN A 290 -4.29 12.36 -21.07
CA GLN A 290 -2.94 11.80 -21.11
C GLN A 290 -2.51 11.24 -19.75
N TYR A 291 -2.78 11.96 -18.66
CA TYR A 291 -2.52 11.47 -17.30
C TYR A 291 -3.26 10.16 -17.06
N ALA A 292 -4.53 10.09 -17.46
CA ALA A 292 -5.34 8.90 -17.33
C ALA A 292 -4.73 7.71 -18.08
N GLN A 293 -4.34 7.90 -19.35
CA GLN A 293 -3.69 6.86 -20.14
C GLN A 293 -2.39 6.37 -19.50
N ASN A 294 -1.52 7.29 -19.08
CA ASN A 294 -0.24 6.94 -18.46
C ASN A 294 -0.41 6.18 -17.13
N LEU A 295 -1.36 6.62 -16.31
CA LEU A 295 -1.68 5.93 -15.05
C LEU A 295 -2.27 4.54 -15.31
N HIS A 296 -3.14 4.42 -16.32
CA HIS A 296 -3.72 3.16 -16.74
C HIS A 296 -2.66 2.16 -17.21
N GLU A 297 -1.74 2.58 -18.07
CA GLU A 297 -0.62 1.76 -18.55
C GLU A 297 0.29 1.30 -17.41
N MET A 298 0.63 2.19 -16.47
CA MET A 298 1.40 1.83 -15.29
C MET A 298 0.70 0.74 -14.45
N VAL A 299 -0.62 0.86 -14.23
CA VAL A 299 -1.39 -0.14 -13.48
C VAL A 299 -1.45 -1.47 -14.22
N LEU A 300 -1.69 -1.46 -15.53
CA LEU A 300 -1.67 -2.67 -16.34
C LEU A 300 -0.33 -3.37 -16.23
N ARG A 301 0.76 -2.62 -16.42
CA ARG A 301 2.13 -3.12 -16.33
C ARG A 301 2.44 -3.72 -14.96
N PHE A 302 2.06 -3.02 -13.88
CA PHE A 302 2.22 -3.54 -12.53
C PHE A 302 1.52 -4.90 -12.36
N ARG A 303 0.30 -5.04 -12.87
CA ARG A 303 -0.50 -6.26 -12.75
C ARG A 303 -0.01 -7.43 -13.58
N THR A 304 0.51 -7.15 -14.77
CA THR A 304 1.01 -8.17 -15.70
C THR A 304 2.39 -8.64 -15.31
N GLU A 305 3.24 -7.74 -14.80
CA GLU A 305 4.63 -8.06 -14.51
C GLU A 305 4.90 -8.47 -13.07
N VAL A 306 4.16 -7.97 -12.08
CA VAL A 306 4.38 -8.36 -10.67
C VAL A 306 3.63 -9.65 -10.36
N PRO A 307 4.31 -10.72 -9.90
CA PRO A 307 3.67 -11.97 -9.54
C PRO A 307 2.51 -11.76 -8.56
N TYR A 308 1.39 -12.42 -8.83
CA TYR A 308 0.17 -12.37 -8.00
C TYR A 308 -0.50 -10.99 -7.87
N ALA A 309 -0.09 -9.99 -8.66
CA ALA A 309 -0.69 -8.65 -8.63
C ALA A 309 -1.98 -8.50 -9.45
N HIS A 310 -2.40 -9.52 -10.22
CA HIS A 310 -3.60 -9.46 -11.07
C HIS A 310 -4.88 -9.07 -10.31
N GLY A 311 -5.01 -9.53 -9.06
CA GLY A 311 -6.13 -9.22 -8.16
C GLY A 311 -5.86 -8.07 -7.18
N ALA A 312 -4.70 -7.42 -7.26
CA ALA A 312 -4.33 -6.35 -6.33
C ALA A 312 -5.26 -5.14 -6.49
N ARG A 313 -5.73 -4.60 -5.36
CA ARG A 313 -6.58 -3.40 -5.37
C ARG A 313 -5.74 -2.16 -5.68
N PHE A 314 -6.25 -1.27 -6.52
CA PHE A 314 -5.57 -0.01 -6.81
C PHE A 314 -6.27 1.14 -6.08
N LEU A 315 -5.62 1.69 -5.05
CA LEU A 315 -6.20 2.71 -4.19
C LEU A 315 -5.57 4.06 -4.54
N VAL A 316 -6.34 4.94 -5.17
CA VAL A 316 -5.90 6.27 -5.62
C VAL A 316 -6.50 7.31 -4.70
N ALA A 317 -5.71 8.29 -4.26
CA ALA A 317 -6.23 9.48 -3.60
C ALA A 317 -6.12 10.70 -4.53
N THR A 318 -7.18 11.51 -4.58
CA THR A 318 -7.16 12.79 -5.30
C THR A 318 -6.23 13.77 -4.63
N LEU A 319 -5.79 14.80 -5.37
CA LEU A 319 -4.87 15.82 -4.86
C LEU A 319 -5.57 16.83 -3.96
N ILE A 320 -4.82 17.41 -3.02
CA ILE A 320 -5.36 18.46 -2.15
C ILE A 320 -5.72 19.73 -2.91
N PRO A 321 -6.83 20.39 -2.52
CA PRO A 321 -7.29 21.62 -3.15
C PRO A 321 -6.34 22.83 -3.12
N GLN A 322 -5.23 22.78 -2.39
CA GLN A 322 -4.29 23.91 -2.31
C GLN A 322 -3.56 24.17 -3.62
N HIS A 323 -3.44 23.16 -4.48
CA HIS A 323 -2.93 23.42 -5.82
C HIS A 323 -3.93 24.16 -6.74
N TYR A 324 -5.15 24.42 -6.27
CA TYR A 324 -6.24 24.98 -7.06
C TYR A 324 -6.43 26.48 -6.84
N ALA A 325 -5.73 27.08 -5.86
CA ALA A 325 -5.88 28.49 -5.54
C ALA A 325 -4.60 29.25 -5.91
N ASP A 326 -4.61 29.84 -7.09
CA ASP A 326 -3.75 31.00 -7.36
C ASP A 326 -4.27 32.16 -6.49
N PRO A 327 -3.46 32.75 -5.59
CA PRO A 327 -3.88 33.88 -4.76
C PRO A 327 -4.41 35.07 -5.56
N ASP A 328 -4.03 35.19 -6.83
CA ASP A 328 -4.42 36.31 -7.70
C ASP A 328 -5.67 36.02 -8.54
N GLY A 329 -6.27 34.82 -8.43
CA GLY A 329 -7.48 34.44 -9.15
C GLY A 329 -7.36 34.40 -10.69
N ALA A 330 -6.15 34.60 -11.23
CA ALA A 330 -5.91 34.83 -12.65
C ALA A 330 -5.67 33.54 -13.45
N VAL A 331 -5.46 32.41 -12.79
CA VAL A 331 -5.14 31.14 -13.43
C VAL A 331 -6.22 30.10 -13.10
N PRO A 332 -6.91 29.53 -14.12
CA PRO A 332 -7.82 28.39 -13.90
C PRO A 332 -7.08 27.30 -13.14
N SER A 333 -7.68 26.76 -12.08
CA SER A 333 -7.06 25.76 -11.21
C SER A 333 -6.61 24.51 -12.00
N PHE A 334 -5.37 24.51 -12.50
CA PHE A 334 -4.84 23.47 -13.40
C PHE A 334 -4.73 22.09 -12.76
N THR A 335 -4.89 22.00 -11.45
CA THR A 335 -4.96 20.73 -10.71
C THR A 335 -6.30 20.03 -10.82
N ASN A 336 -7.25 20.61 -11.55
CA ASN A 336 -8.41 19.87 -12.03
C ASN A 336 -8.03 18.72 -12.97
N ALA A 337 -6.90 18.79 -13.70
CA ALA A 337 -6.59 17.76 -14.70
C ALA A 337 -6.30 16.37 -14.08
N PRO A 338 -5.35 16.21 -13.12
CA PRO A 338 -5.14 14.92 -12.45
C PRO A 338 -6.37 14.42 -11.69
N ASP A 339 -7.11 15.30 -11.00
CA ASP A 339 -8.33 14.91 -10.28
C ASP A 339 -9.45 14.48 -11.25
N LYS A 340 -9.66 15.21 -12.34
CA LYS A 340 -10.56 14.81 -13.43
C LYS A 340 -10.11 13.47 -14.02
N ALA A 341 -8.82 13.27 -14.21
CA ALA A 341 -8.27 12.01 -14.71
C ALA A 341 -8.51 10.86 -13.73
N HIS A 342 -8.27 11.05 -12.43
CA HIS A 342 -8.56 10.06 -11.39
C HIS A 342 -10.04 9.67 -11.37
N ARG A 343 -10.94 10.66 -11.47
CA ARG A 343 -12.40 10.44 -11.55
C ARG A 343 -12.84 9.78 -12.85
N THR A 344 -12.13 10.01 -13.95
CA THR A 344 -12.44 9.42 -15.26
C THR A 344 -11.96 7.97 -15.34
N LEU A 345 -10.77 7.67 -14.82
CA LEU A 345 -10.22 6.32 -14.76
C LEU A 345 -10.95 5.41 -13.77
N ILE A 346 -11.49 6.01 -12.70
CA ILE A 346 -12.22 5.33 -11.65
C ILE A 346 -13.65 5.90 -11.69
N PRO A 347 -14.43 5.58 -12.74
CA PRO A 347 -15.77 6.16 -12.90
C PRO A 347 -16.59 5.81 -11.66
N ASN A 348 -16.99 6.85 -10.93
CA ASN A 348 -17.83 6.86 -9.72
C ASN A 348 -17.75 5.57 -8.90
N TYR A 349 -16.85 5.55 -7.92
CA TYR A 349 -16.82 4.56 -6.85
C TYR A 349 -18.25 4.34 -6.29
N ASP A 350 -18.85 3.22 -6.66
CA ASP A 350 -19.97 2.63 -5.95
C ASP A 350 -19.38 1.50 -5.10
N PRO A 351 -19.32 1.62 -3.76
CA PRO A 351 -18.79 0.58 -2.88
C PRO A 351 -19.48 -0.78 -3.07
N LYS A 352 -20.67 -0.81 -3.68
CA LYS A 352 -21.45 -2.02 -3.94
C LYS A 352 -21.27 -2.57 -5.35
N LYS A 353 -20.68 -1.83 -6.29
CA LYS A 353 -20.39 -2.31 -7.65
C LYS A 353 -18.88 -2.44 -7.84
N THR A 354 -18.35 -3.61 -7.50
CA THR A 354 -16.97 -4.02 -7.81
C THR A 354 -16.72 -4.27 -9.30
N THR A 355 -17.59 -3.77 -10.19
CA THR A 355 -17.57 -4.09 -11.63
C THR A 355 -16.56 -3.26 -12.43
N GLY A 356 -15.74 -2.44 -11.79
CA GLY A 356 -14.66 -1.73 -12.45
C GLY A 356 -13.56 -2.71 -12.90
N VAL A 357 -13.15 -2.59 -14.17
CA VAL A 357 -12.09 -3.37 -14.84
C VAL A 357 -10.78 -3.44 -14.02
N TYR A 358 -10.59 -2.51 -13.08
CA TYR A 358 -9.35 -2.35 -12.33
C TYR A 358 -9.42 -2.60 -10.82
N HIS A 359 -10.52 -3.06 -10.21
CA HIS A 359 -10.63 -3.07 -8.73
C HIS A 359 -10.03 -1.78 -8.10
N SER A 360 -10.30 -0.66 -8.76
CA SER A 360 -9.71 0.64 -8.44
C SER A 360 -10.67 1.43 -7.59
N PHE A 361 -10.12 2.18 -6.65
CA PHE A 361 -10.88 2.95 -5.69
C PHE A 361 -10.32 4.35 -5.59
N LEU A 362 -11.21 5.34 -5.63
CA LEU A 362 -10.85 6.74 -5.52
C LEU A 362 -11.19 7.25 -4.12
N ILE A 363 -10.20 7.78 -3.41
CA ILE A 363 -10.41 8.59 -2.22
C ILE A 363 -10.43 10.04 -2.63
N ASP A 364 -11.59 10.67 -2.50
CA ASP A 364 -11.71 12.09 -2.71
C ASP A 364 -11.23 12.89 -1.49
N THR A 365 -10.04 13.47 -1.59
CA THR A 365 -9.46 14.34 -0.56
C THR A 365 -10.07 15.74 -0.55
N PHE A 366 -10.89 16.10 -1.54
CA PHE A 366 -11.50 17.42 -1.66
C PHE A 366 -12.39 17.78 -0.46
N TYR A 367 -13.04 16.78 0.16
CA TYR A 367 -13.85 16.96 1.37
C TYR A 367 -13.06 17.53 2.57
N MET A 368 -11.73 17.43 2.55
CA MET A 368 -10.88 18.01 3.60
C MET A 368 -10.71 19.53 3.47
N LYS A 369 -11.00 20.14 2.31
CA LYS A 369 -10.79 21.59 2.06
C LYS A 369 -11.54 22.47 3.06
N ASN A 370 -12.76 22.10 3.39
CA ASN A 370 -13.65 22.93 4.21
C ASN A 370 -13.45 22.69 5.71
N LYS A 371 -12.43 21.91 6.11
CA LYS A 371 -12.21 21.56 7.50
C LYS A 371 -11.29 22.57 8.20
N PRO A 372 -11.67 23.09 9.39
CA PRO A 372 -10.89 24.10 10.10
C PRO A 372 -9.44 23.69 10.39
N GLU A 373 -9.16 22.40 10.55
CA GLU A 373 -7.80 21.88 10.79
C GLU A 373 -6.93 21.99 9.53
N PHE A 374 -7.53 21.76 8.36
CA PHE A 374 -6.86 21.94 7.08
C PHE A 374 -6.63 23.42 6.80
N GLN A 375 -7.64 24.25 7.08
CA GLN A 375 -7.58 25.72 6.97
C GLN A 375 -6.57 26.37 7.92
N ARG A 376 -6.35 25.79 9.11
CA ARG A 376 -5.29 26.23 10.03
C ARG A 376 -3.88 25.87 9.58
N THR A 377 -3.72 24.86 8.71
CA THR A 377 -2.40 24.45 8.19
C THR A 377 -1.95 25.36 7.05
N LEU A 378 -2.73 25.44 5.97
CA LEU A 378 -3.43 26.71 5.73
C LEU A 378 -2.72 28.05 5.77
N GLU A 379 -3.16 28.76 6.81
CA GLU A 379 -2.87 30.13 7.20
C GLU A 379 -1.45 30.30 7.76
N ARG A 380 -0.65 29.23 7.93
CA ARG A 380 0.72 29.35 8.41
C ARG A 380 1.63 29.92 7.31
N PRO A 381 2.22 31.12 7.47
CA PRO A 381 2.96 31.81 6.41
C PRO A 381 4.21 31.08 5.90
N SER A 382 4.75 30.12 6.68
CA SER A 382 6.02 29.43 6.40
C SER A 382 5.88 27.98 5.96
N VAL A 383 4.65 27.47 5.75
CA VAL A 383 4.42 26.07 5.37
C VAL A 383 4.27 25.99 3.86
N ILE A 384 5.10 25.14 3.21
CA ILE A 384 4.94 24.84 1.79
C ILE A 384 3.55 24.23 1.58
N LYS A 385 2.66 24.99 0.92
CA LYS A 385 1.24 24.66 0.67
C LYS A 385 1.00 23.49 -0.31
N THR A 386 2.03 22.69 -0.60
CA THR A 386 1.96 21.59 -1.56
C THR A 386 2.02 20.21 -0.91
N HIS A 387 2.09 20.16 0.43
CA HIS A 387 2.25 18.92 1.18
C HIS A 387 1.06 18.66 2.09
N TYR A 388 0.70 17.39 2.22
CA TYR A 388 -0.30 16.96 3.18
C TYR A 388 0.21 17.14 4.62
N SER A 389 -0.65 17.65 5.51
CA SER A 389 -0.38 17.56 6.94
C SER A 389 -0.41 16.11 7.40
N ALA A 390 0.31 15.79 8.49
CA ALA A 390 0.25 14.46 9.09
C ALA A 390 -1.20 14.05 9.48
N PHE A 391 -2.05 15.01 9.84
CA PHE A 391 -3.47 14.78 10.09
C PHE A 391 -4.21 14.33 8.83
N ALA A 392 -3.98 15.01 7.69
CA ALA A 392 -4.58 14.64 6.42
C ALA A 392 -4.08 13.26 5.95
N LEU A 393 -2.76 12.99 6.02
CA LEU A 393 -2.19 11.68 5.68
C LEU A 393 -2.79 10.56 6.54
N ARG A 394 -3.02 10.83 7.83
CA ARG A 394 -3.66 9.87 8.72
C ARG A 394 -5.09 9.55 8.31
N LYS A 395 -5.89 10.56 7.95
CA LYS A 395 -7.27 10.37 7.46
C LYS A 395 -7.29 9.59 6.15
N ILE A 396 -6.41 9.94 5.21
CA ILE A 396 -6.25 9.22 3.94
C ILE A 396 -5.85 7.76 4.21
N GLY A 397 -4.86 7.51 5.06
CA GLY A 397 -4.41 6.17 5.42
C GLY A 397 -5.53 5.34 6.05
N LYS A 398 -6.34 5.97 6.92
CA LYS A 398 -7.52 5.31 7.50
C LYS A 398 -8.56 4.95 6.44
N CYS A 399 -8.84 5.86 5.50
CA CYS A 399 -9.77 5.56 4.41
C CYS A 399 -9.21 4.46 3.48
N PHE A 400 -7.92 4.52 3.08
CA PHE A 400 -7.30 3.45 2.30
C PHE A 400 -7.46 2.10 2.99
N ALA A 401 -7.28 2.03 4.31
CA ALA A 401 -7.46 0.79 5.06
C ALA A 401 -8.90 0.25 5.01
N GLN A 402 -9.92 1.11 5.13
CA GLN A 402 -11.32 0.69 4.99
C GLN A 402 -11.60 0.17 3.58
N VAL A 403 -11.19 0.94 2.57
CA VAL A 403 -11.42 0.62 1.16
C VAL A 403 -10.67 -0.65 0.75
N ALA A 404 -9.45 -0.88 1.24
CA ALA A 404 -8.70 -2.12 1.07
C ALA A 404 -9.45 -3.35 1.60
N LEU A 405 -10.35 -3.17 2.56
CA LEU A 405 -11.20 -4.20 3.16
C LEU A 405 -12.62 -4.21 2.60
N GLY A 406 -12.91 -3.38 1.58
CA GLY A 406 -14.23 -3.30 0.94
C GLY A 406 -15.27 -2.55 1.78
N LYS A 407 -14.81 -1.72 2.72
CA LYS A 407 -15.66 -0.89 3.57
C LYS A 407 -15.73 0.53 3.01
N ASP A 408 -16.86 1.19 3.23
CA ASP A 408 -17.05 2.60 2.91
C ASP A 408 -16.22 3.48 3.86
N CYS A 409 -15.60 4.52 3.32
CA CYS A 409 -14.80 5.48 4.07
C CYS A 409 -15.34 6.91 4.03
N THR A 410 -16.45 7.18 3.34
CA THR A 410 -17.04 8.52 3.19
C THR A 410 -17.18 9.22 4.55
N LYS A 411 -17.65 8.50 5.57
CA LYS A 411 -17.78 8.98 6.95
C LYS A 411 -16.44 9.45 7.54
N ILE A 412 -15.32 8.77 7.26
CA ILE A 412 -14.00 9.16 7.80
C ILE A 412 -13.56 10.50 7.22
N MET A 413 -13.89 10.75 5.94
CA MET A 413 -13.57 11.96 5.21
C MET A 413 -14.52 13.11 5.54
N SER A 414 -15.80 12.83 5.84
CA SER A 414 -16.81 13.83 6.24
C SER A 414 -16.72 14.21 7.71
N ASP A 415 -16.45 13.25 8.60
CA ASP A 415 -16.44 13.43 10.05
C ASP A 415 -15.07 13.93 10.51
N ALA A 416 -14.85 15.21 10.30
CA ALA A 416 -13.77 15.97 10.94
C ALA A 416 -14.40 17.01 11.86
N VAL A 417 -15.00 16.51 12.93
CA VAL A 417 -15.12 17.27 14.18
C VAL A 417 -14.28 16.46 15.16
N LEU A 418 -13.15 17.01 15.60
CA LEU A 418 -12.48 16.48 16.80
C LEU A 418 -13.40 16.77 18.00
N PRO A 419 -13.50 15.87 18.99
CA PRO A 419 -14.03 16.23 20.30
C PRO A 419 -13.19 17.32 20.97
#